data_AF-A0A7X7J884-F1
#
_entry.id   AF-A0A7X7J884-F1
#
_cell.length_a   1.000
_cell.length_b   1.000
_cell.length_c   1.000
_cell.angle_alpha   90.00
_cell.angle_beta   90.00
_cell.angle_gamma   90.00
#
_symmetry.space_group_name_H-M   'P 1'
#
loop_
_entity.id
_entity.type
_entity.pdbx_description
1 polymer ?
#
loop_
_entity_poly.entity_id
_entity_poly.type
_entity_poly.pdbx_seq_one_letter_code
_entity_poly.pdbx_strand_id
1 'polypeptide(L)'
;MRFVRSFGKSFARAAFACIVILPNASLGGARPQGATNTISLAAITDRTNALYRCGERAEFTVTVAGLANLVATGRAERINIHLSLDGGKTIADMELPVKDSITVTNTLDEPGFLRCDAVYNADGKKYRACAAAGFEPERIKSAAVMPDDLDSFWNDGIRKLGKMPLDAKMESIPEYSDDGAQSFKISLQNVDGSRIYAYLGIPEKRPPPFPVHVLIPGAGVGPKSAQWVKDWAGKGAIALNVAVHSFDIGLPRGEIDEKYGHFCRMETYAGVTNREAYIFRRSILGIDRFIKYAAARPDFDGRHIVVGGSSQGGGLALI
;
A
#
# COMPACT_ATOMS: atom_id res chain seq x y z
N MET A 1 -22.94 14.39 -22.21
CA MET A 1 -23.20 12.93 -22.34
C MET A 1 -23.54 12.39 -20.96
N ARG A 2 -24.76 11.90 -20.76
CA ARG A 2 -25.21 11.27 -19.50
C ARG A 2 -24.66 9.85 -19.43
N PHE A 3 -23.84 9.53 -18.42
CA PHE A 3 -23.49 8.15 -18.12
C PHE A 3 -24.59 7.51 -17.28
N VAL A 4 -25.39 6.65 -17.91
CA VAL A 4 -26.30 5.73 -17.21
C VAL A 4 -25.48 4.49 -16.85
N ARG A 5 -25.17 4.27 -15.58
CA ARG A 5 -24.61 2.99 -15.10
C ARG A 5 -25.76 2.02 -14.85
N SER A 6 -26.03 1.17 -15.85
CA SER A 6 -26.82 -0.05 -15.69
C SER A 6 -25.93 -1.12 -15.04
N PHE A 7 -26.17 -1.45 -13.78
CA PHE A 7 -25.59 -2.64 -13.17
C PHE A 7 -26.42 -3.88 -13.55
N GLY A 8 -25.99 -4.54 -14.63
CA GLY A 8 -26.46 -5.88 -14.98
C GLY A 8 -25.85 -6.91 -14.03
N LYS A 9 -26.74 -7.66 -13.36
CA LYS A 9 -26.39 -8.84 -12.56
C LYS A 9 -25.82 -9.92 -13.48
N SER A 10 -24.53 -10.22 -13.35
CA SER A 10 -23.95 -11.57 -13.47
C SER A 10 -22.42 -11.42 -13.41
N PHE A 11 -21.82 -11.74 -12.26
CA PHE A 11 -20.40 -12.07 -12.23
C PHE A 11 -20.26 -13.47 -11.65
N ALA A 12 -19.84 -14.36 -12.54
CA ALA A 12 -19.40 -15.70 -12.22
C ALA A 12 -18.28 -15.65 -11.17
N ARG A 13 -18.34 -16.62 -10.25
CA ARG A 13 -17.33 -16.85 -9.21
C ARG A 13 -15.95 -17.06 -9.86
N ALA A 14 -15.11 -16.03 -9.82
CA ALA A 14 -13.67 -16.18 -10.02
C ALA A 14 -13.04 -16.33 -8.64
N ALA A 15 -12.72 -17.57 -8.26
CA ALA A 15 -11.95 -17.86 -7.07
C ALA A 15 -10.53 -17.31 -7.27
N PHE A 16 -10.15 -16.29 -6.48
CA PHE A 16 -8.75 -15.92 -6.33
C PHE A 16 -8.06 -17.01 -5.50
N ALA A 17 -7.48 -17.99 -6.18
CA ALA A 17 -6.55 -18.92 -5.57
C ALA A 17 -5.23 -18.18 -5.33
N CYS A 18 -5.02 -17.70 -4.10
CA CYS A 18 -3.67 -17.45 -3.62
C CYS A 18 -2.97 -18.81 -3.52
N ILE A 19 -2.13 -19.13 -4.50
CA ILE A 19 -1.19 -20.24 -4.40
C ILE A 19 -0.17 -19.87 -3.34
N VAL A 20 -0.44 -20.28 -2.09
CA VAL A 20 0.60 -20.42 -1.08
C VAL A 20 1.37 -21.67 -1.45
N ILE A 21 2.60 -21.50 -1.92
CA ILE A 21 3.54 -22.62 -2.05
C ILE A 21 3.88 -23.05 -0.63
N LEU A 22 3.14 -24.04 -0.12
CA LEU A 22 3.51 -24.76 1.08
C LEU A 22 4.67 -25.69 0.71
N PRO A 23 5.82 -25.66 1.40
CA PRO A 23 6.79 -26.71 1.26
C PRO A 23 6.15 -28.03 1.74
N ASN A 24 6.11 -29.03 0.85
CA ASN A 24 5.74 -30.40 1.18
C ASN A 24 6.68 -30.92 2.27
N ALA A 25 6.27 -30.87 3.53
CA ALA A 25 6.86 -31.66 4.59
C ALA A 25 6.11 -32.98 4.65
N SER A 26 6.65 -33.97 3.94
CA SER A 26 6.28 -35.38 4.04
C SER A 26 6.28 -35.82 5.51
N LEU A 27 5.17 -36.44 5.93
CA LEU A 27 5.06 -37.21 7.17
C LEU A 27 6.06 -38.37 7.10
N GLY A 28 7.22 -38.17 7.71
CA GLY A 28 8.27 -39.17 7.88
C GLY A 28 9.05 -38.85 9.14
N GLY A 29 9.09 -39.79 10.08
CA GLY A 29 9.51 -39.56 11.46
C GLY A 29 10.95 -39.07 11.61
N ALA A 30 11.12 -38.00 12.38
CA ALA A 30 12.21 -37.78 13.31
C ALA A 30 11.86 -36.56 14.16
N ARG A 31 11.82 -36.70 15.50
CA ARG A 31 11.80 -35.55 16.42
C ARG A 31 13.15 -34.82 16.30
N PRO A 32 13.19 -33.50 16.05
CA PRO A 32 14.37 -32.72 16.39
C PRO A 32 14.28 -32.37 17.88
N GLN A 33 14.97 -33.13 18.73
CA GLN A 33 15.41 -32.66 20.03
C GLN A 33 16.63 -31.74 19.80
N GLY A 34 16.36 -30.45 19.69
CA GLY A 34 17.36 -29.40 19.76
C GLY A 34 16.69 -28.15 20.29
N ALA A 35 16.83 -27.87 21.58
CA ALA A 35 16.32 -26.64 22.17
C ALA A 35 17.01 -25.46 21.50
N THR A 36 16.29 -24.73 20.66
CA THR A 36 16.79 -23.48 20.09
C THR A 36 16.87 -22.44 21.20
N ASN A 37 18.07 -21.93 21.49
CA ASN A 37 18.28 -20.87 22.49
C ASN A 37 17.69 -19.51 22.08
N THR A 38 17.18 -19.40 20.85
CA THR A 38 16.60 -18.16 20.31
C THR A 38 15.13 -18.05 20.70
N ILE A 39 14.81 -17.01 21.46
CA ILE A 39 13.42 -16.65 21.78
C ILE A 39 12.72 -16.17 20.50
N SER A 40 11.55 -16.71 20.22
CA SER A 40 10.64 -16.21 19.17
C SER A 40 9.19 -16.35 19.61
N LEU A 41 8.34 -15.46 19.06
CA LEU A 41 6.90 -15.49 19.26
C LEU A 41 6.23 -15.81 17.93
N ALA A 42 5.16 -16.60 17.99
CA ALA A 42 4.21 -16.77 16.91
C ALA A 42 2.80 -16.57 17.46
N ALA A 43 1.89 -16.05 16.63
CA ALA A 43 0.48 -15.92 16.96
C ALA A 43 -0.33 -16.41 15.77
N ILE A 44 -1.36 -17.21 16.03
CA ILE A 44 -2.29 -17.73 15.03
C ILE A 44 -3.71 -17.68 15.57
N THR A 45 -4.68 -17.75 14.67
CA THR A 45 -6.08 -18.00 15.02
C THR A 45 -6.39 -19.50 14.96
N ASP A 46 -7.47 -19.95 15.59
CA ASP A 46 -7.95 -21.34 15.53
C ASP A 46 -8.40 -21.79 14.13
N ARG A 47 -8.69 -20.85 13.22
CA ARG A 47 -9.04 -21.12 11.82
C ARG A 47 -7.89 -20.78 10.88
N THR A 48 -7.64 -21.65 9.90
CA THR A 48 -6.58 -21.42 8.89
C THR A 48 -6.86 -20.25 7.96
N ASN A 49 -8.13 -19.92 7.71
CA ASN A 49 -8.53 -18.75 6.92
C ASN A 49 -8.74 -17.49 7.78
N ALA A 50 -8.71 -17.62 9.10
CA ALA A 50 -8.98 -16.55 10.06
C ALA A 50 -10.31 -15.80 9.85
N LEU A 51 -11.33 -16.42 9.24
CA LEU A 51 -12.63 -15.82 8.98
C LEU A 51 -13.74 -16.36 9.89
N TYR A 52 -14.56 -15.45 10.41
CA TYR A 52 -15.61 -15.71 11.39
C TYR A 52 -16.89 -14.97 11.03
N ARG A 53 -18.03 -15.48 11.51
CA ARG A 53 -19.29 -14.74 11.57
C ARG A 53 -19.33 -13.89 12.83
N CYS A 54 -20.03 -12.75 12.78
CA CYS A 54 -20.26 -11.95 13.98
C CYS A 54 -20.94 -12.79 15.07
N GLY A 55 -20.52 -12.61 16.32
CA GLY A 55 -20.92 -13.40 17.48
C GLY A 55 -20.22 -14.76 17.63
N GLU A 56 -19.42 -15.22 16.66
CA GLU A 56 -18.57 -16.40 16.86
C GLU A 56 -17.38 -16.08 17.76
N ARG A 57 -16.91 -17.07 18.52
CA ARG A 57 -15.69 -16.91 19.34
C ARG A 57 -14.46 -17.17 18.47
N ALA A 58 -13.62 -16.16 18.30
CA ALA A 58 -12.28 -16.34 17.77
C ALA A 58 -11.32 -16.70 18.89
N GLU A 59 -10.42 -17.64 18.64
CA GLU A 59 -9.37 -18.06 19.55
C GLU A 59 -8.01 -17.75 18.94
N PHE A 60 -7.16 -17.06 19.69
CA PHE A 60 -5.78 -16.77 19.33
C PHE A 60 -4.86 -17.62 20.19
N THR A 61 -3.92 -18.31 19.55
CA THR A 61 -2.86 -19.05 20.23
C THR A 61 -1.54 -18.34 19.98
N VAL A 62 -0.89 -17.93 21.07
CA VAL A 62 0.44 -17.34 21.09
C VAL A 62 1.42 -18.39 21.58
N THR A 63 2.39 -18.74 20.74
CA THR A 63 3.43 -19.72 21.04
C THR A 63 4.75 -19.02 21.33
N VAL A 64 5.43 -19.43 22.40
CA VAL A 64 6.74 -18.91 22.81
C VAL A 64 7.78 -20.00 22.62
N ALA A 65 8.67 -19.84 21.65
CA ALA A 65 9.83 -20.73 21.50
C ALA A 65 10.98 -20.25 22.41
N GLY A 66 11.79 -21.19 22.91
CA GLY A 66 12.94 -20.88 23.77
C GLY A 66 12.60 -20.63 25.25
N LEU A 67 11.40 -21.00 25.71
CA LEU A 67 10.95 -20.78 27.09
C LEU A 67 11.85 -21.44 28.14
N ALA A 68 12.39 -22.64 27.87
CA ALA A 68 13.29 -23.32 28.80
C ALA A 68 14.53 -22.46 29.15
N ASN A 69 15.05 -21.70 28.18
CA ASN A 69 16.15 -20.76 28.40
C ASN A 69 15.69 -19.55 29.23
N LEU A 70 14.46 -19.05 29.01
CA LEU A 70 13.88 -17.95 29.78
C LEU A 70 13.65 -18.32 31.25
N VAL A 71 13.15 -19.52 31.51
CA VAL A 71 12.92 -20.02 32.88
C VAL A 71 14.25 -20.26 33.59
N ALA A 72 15.22 -20.90 32.93
CA ALA A 72 16.54 -21.18 33.50
C ALA A 72 17.32 -19.91 33.88
N THR A 73 17.03 -18.77 33.22
CA THR A 73 17.70 -17.50 33.48
C THR A 73 16.90 -16.55 34.37
N GLY A 74 15.73 -16.96 34.88
CA GLY A 74 14.85 -16.13 35.72
C GLY A 74 14.19 -14.97 34.97
N ARG A 75 14.07 -15.06 33.64
CA ARG A 75 13.58 -13.98 32.75
C ARG A 75 12.10 -14.13 32.36
N ALA A 76 11.47 -15.22 32.74
CA ALA A 76 10.08 -15.53 32.41
C ALA A 76 9.10 -14.88 33.40
N GLU A 77 8.83 -13.58 33.25
CA GLU A 77 7.89 -12.91 34.14
C GLU A 77 6.50 -12.81 33.50
N ARG A 78 6.36 -11.96 32.48
CA ARG A 78 5.06 -11.57 31.95
C ARG A 78 5.12 -11.30 30.45
N ILE A 79 4.07 -11.69 29.74
CA ILE A 79 3.82 -11.33 28.34
C ILE A 79 2.56 -10.47 28.28
N ASN A 80 2.62 -9.42 27.48
CA ASN A 80 1.49 -8.53 27.25
C ASN A 80 0.74 -8.99 26.00
N ILE A 81 -0.56 -9.24 26.15
CA ILE A 81 -1.47 -9.53 25.06
C ILE A 81 -2.44 -8.36 24.94
N HIS A 82 -2.40 -7.70 23.79
CA HIS A 82 -3.25 -6.57 23.46
C HIS A 82 -4.25 -6.99 22.38
N LEU A 83 -5.54 -6.91 22.70
CA LEU A 83 -6.62 -7.11 21.75
C LEU A 83 -7.16 -5.75 21.31
N SER A 84 -7.26 -5.54 20.00
CA SER A 84 -7.75 -4.29 19.42
C SER A 84 -8.59 -4.51 18.17
N LEU A 85 -9.36 -3.50 17.79
CA LEU A 85 -9.87 -3.39 16.43
C LEU A 85 -8.74 -2.91 15.51
N ASP A 86 -8.83 -3.18 14.21
CA ASP A 86 -7.85 -2.71 13.21
C ASP A 86 -7.67 -1.17 13.19
N GLY A 87 -8.69 -0.42 13.64
CA GLY A 87 -8.61 1.03 13.86
C GLY A 87 -7.86 1.46 15.14
N GLY A 88 -7.26 0.53 15.89
CA GLY A 88 -6.49 0.79 17.11
C GLY A 88 -7.32 0.95 18.39
N LYS A 89 -8.64 0.78 18.32
CA LYS A 89 -9.49 0.79 19.52
C LYS A 89 -9.19 -0.46 20.36
N THR A 90 -8.73 -0.26 21.59
CA THR A 90 -8.50 -1.33 22.56
C THR A 90 -9.80 -2.07 22.90
N ILE A 91 -9.76 -3.39 22.84
CA ILE A 91 -10.79 -4.31 23.32
C ILE A 91 -10.38 -4.87 24.69
N ALA A 92 -9.14 -5.30 24.84
CA ALA A 92 -8.61 -5.80 26.10
C ALA A 92 -7.09 -5.67 26.15
N ASP A 93 -6.56 -5.43 27.35
CA ASP A 93 -5.14 -5.53 27.65
C ASP A 93 -4.96 -6.55 28.77
N MET A 94 -4.09 -7.52 28.54
CA MET A 94 -3.83 -8.60 29.48
C MET A 94 -2.33 -8.74 29.68
N GLU A 95 -1.94 -8.83 30.94
CA GLU A 95 -0.59 -9.25 31.30
C GLU A 95 -0.69 -10.67 31.87
N LEU A 96 -0.05 -11.62 31.19
CA LEU A 96 -0.18 -13.05 31.47
C LEU A 96 1.19 -13.65 31.82
N PRO A 97 1.24 -14.68 32.68
CA PRO A 97 2.48 -15.42 32.89
C PRO A 97 2.93 -16.07 31.57
N VAL A 98 4.22 -16.01 31.28
CA VAL A 98 4.78 -16.62 30.07
C VAL A 98 4.64 -18.15 30.14
N LYS A 99 4.12 -18.75 29.08
CA LYS A 99 3.97 -20.20 28.90
C LYS A 99 4.37 -20.57 27.46
N ASP A 100 4.59 -21.86 27.21
CA ASP A 100 4.92 -22.34 25.86
C ASP A 100 3.80 -22.00 24.86
N SER A 101 2.57 -22.04 25.34
CA SER A 101 1.37 -21.69 24.60
C SER A 101 0.40 -20.91 25.49
N ILE A 102 -0.14 -19.82 24.97
CA ILE A 102 -1.12 -18.96 25.63
C ILE A 102 -2.30 -18.79 24.69
N THR A 103 -3.47 -19.16 25.16
CA THR A 103 -4.72 -19.04 24.43
C THR A 103 -5.52 -17.86 24.98
N VAL A 104 -5.96 -16.97 24.10
CA VAL A 104 -6.90 -15.89 24.41
C VAL A 104 -8.06 -15.93 23.43
N THR A 105 -9.25 -15.56 23.87
CA THR A 105 -10.45 -15.59 23.03
C THR A 105 -11.19 -14.27 23.08
N ASN A 106 -11.83 -13.89 21.97
CA ASN A 106 -12.79 -12.80 21.96
C ASN A 106 -13.75 -12.93 20.77
N THR A 107 -14.69 -12.01 20.65
CA THR A 107 -15.68 -11.97 19.56
C THR A 107 -15.91 -10.52 19.11
N LEU A 108 -16.47 -10.35 17.91
CA LEU A 108 -17.06 -9.10 17.47
C LEU A 108 -18.52 -9.35 17.10
N ASP A 109 -19.41 -8.47 17.56
CA ASP A 109 -20.83 -8.47 17.19
C ASP A 109 -21.11 -7.71 15.89
N GLU A 110 -20.10 -6.99 15.38
CA GLU A 110 -20.17 -6.21 14.16
C GLU A 110 -19.03 -6.58 13.19
N PRO A 111 -19.25 -6.45 11.85
CA PRO A 111 -18.23 -6.72 10.87
C PRO A 111 -16.95 -5.90 11.09
N GLY A 112 -15.80 -6.56 11.05
CA GLY A 112 -14.52 -5.91 11.34
C GLY A 112 -13.37 -6.89 11.53
N PHE A 113 -12.28 -6.38 12.08
CA PHE A 113 -11.08 -7.16 12.36
C PHE A 113 -10.71 -7.03 13.82
N LEU A 114 -10.61 -8.17 14.50
CA LEU A 114 -10.08 -8.29 15.84
C LEU A 114 -8.62 -8.71 15.75
N ARG A 115 -7.73 -7.92 16.30
CA ARG A 115 -6.29 -8.12 16.26
C ARG A 115 -5.77 -8.49 17.64
N CYS A 116 -4.85 -9.46 17.69
CA CYS A 116 -4.15 -9.89 18.88
C CYS A 116 -2.64 -9.64 18.71
N ASP A 117 -2.11 -8.66 19.43
CA ASP A 117 -0.68 -8.36 19.51
C ASP A 117 -0.10 -8.94 20.80
N ALA A 118 0.85 -9.85 20.65
CA ALA A 118 1.63 -10.40 21.76
C ALA A 118 3.00 -9.71 21.82
N VAL A 119 3.37 -9.23 23.00
CA VAL A 119 4.62 -8.51 23.25
C VAL A 119 5.31 -9.08 24.48
N TYR A 120 6.53 -9.57 24.28
CA TYR A 120 7.40 -10.03 25.35
C TYR A 120 8.71 -9.23 25.33
N ASN A 121 9.16 -8.77 26.49
CA ASN A 121 10.43 -8.05 26.62
C ASN A 121 11.41 -8.90 27.43
N ALA A 122 12.61 -9.11 26.92
CA ALA A 122 13.70 -9.77 27.62
C ALA A 122 15.04 -9.15 27.21
N ASP A 123 15.93 -8.89 28.18
CA ASP A 123 17.28 -8.38 27.96
C ASP A 123 17.35 -7.11 27.09
N GLY A 124 16.40 -6.18 27.30
CA GLY A 124 16.29 -4.96 26.50
C GLY A 124 15.82 -5.18 25.05
N LYS A 125 15.51 -6.43 24.66
CA LYS A 125 14.96 -6.79 23.35
C LYS A 125 13.45 -7.02 23.44
N LYS A 126 12.73 -6.48 22.46
CA LYS A 126 11.29 -6.64 22.30
C LYS A 126 10.98 -7.70 21.25
N TYR A 127 10.26 -8.73 21.66
CA TYR A 127 9.72 -9.78 20.81
C TYR A 127 8.24 -9.50 20.58
N ARG A 128 7.78 -9.68 19.35
CA ARG A 128 6.37 -9.45 18.98
C ARG A 128 5.85 -10.56 18.09
N ALA A 129 4.59 -10.90 18.26
CA ALA A 129 3.79 -11.64 17.30
C ALA A 129 2.41 -11.00 17.17
N CYS A 130 1.77 -11.19 16.02
CA CYS A 130 0.43 -10.67 15.76
C CYS A 130 -0.38 -11.68 14.97
N ALA A 131 -1.65 -11.82 15.30
CA ALA A 131 -2.66 -12.51 14.51
C ALA A 131 -3.93 -11.64 14.45
N ALA A 132 -4.75 -11.83 13.42
CA ALA A 132 -6.01 -11.11 13.28
C ALA A 132 -7.11 -12.07 12.82
N ALA A 133 -8.30 -11.90 13.37
CA ALA A 133 -9.53 -12.59 13.00
C ALA A 133 -10.46 -11.61 12.28
N GLY A 134 -10.85 -11.94 11.05
CA GLY A 134 -11.80 -11.18 10.25
C GLY A 134 -13.24 -11.66 10.50
N PHE A 135 -14.08 -10.77 11.02
CA PHE A 135 -15.50 -11.00 11.25
C PHE A 135 -16.28 -10.42 10.09
N GLU A 136 -16.84 -11.29 9.23
CA GLU A 136 -17.60 -10.94 8.03
C GLU A 136 -17.04 -9.71 7.28
N PRO A 137 -15.75 -9.72 6.88
CA PRO A 137 -15.08 -8.53 6.33
C PRO A 137 -15.78 -7.95 5.09
N GLU A 138 -16.49 -8.79 4.33
CA GLU A 138 -17.31 -8.38 3.18
C GLU A 138 -18.55 -7.56 3.54
N ARG A 139 -18.93 -7.53 4.82
CA ARG A 139 -20.07 -6.76 5.36
C ARG A 139 -19.65 -5.44 5.98
N ILE A 140 -18.36 -5.11 6.02
CA ILE A 140 -17.85 -3.82 6.50
C ILE A 140 -18.43 -2.71 5.61
N LYS A 141 -19.01 -1.69 6.25
CA LYS A 141 -19.62 -0.53 5.58
C LYS A 141 -18.70 0.69 5.69
N SER A 142 -18.92 1.67 4.82
CA SER A 142 -18.22 2.96 4.89
C SER A 142 -18.43 3.60 6.27
N ALA A 143 -17.34 4.04 6.89
CA ALA A 143 -17.38 4.81 8.13
C ALA A 143 -17.67 6.31 7.90
N ALA A 144 -17.60 6.77 6.65
CA ALA A 144 -17.81 8.17 6.28
C ALA A 144 -19.05 8.36 5.41
N VAL A 145 -19.76 9.47 5.65
CA VAL A 145 -20.80 9.97 4.75
C VAL A 145 -20.12 10.67 3.58
N MET A 146 -20.49 10.30 2.36
CA MET A 146 -19.98 10.96 1.15
C MET A 146 -20.49 12.42 1.14
N PRO A 147 -19.61 13.43 1.08
CA PRO A 147 -20.04 14.82 0.98
C PRO A 147 -20.83 15.07 -0.32
N ASP A 148 -21.91 15.83 -0.24
CA ASP A 148 -22.78 16.15 -1.39
C ASP A 148 -22.01 16.84 -2.53
N ASP A 149 -20.94 17.56 -2.20
CA ASP A 149 -20.15 18.34 -3.15
C ASP A 149 -18.86 17.65 -3.62
N LEU A 150 -18.61 16.38 -3.23
CA LEU A 150 -17.36 15.66 -3.51
C LEU A 150 -17.01 15.66 -5.01
N ASP A 151 -17.97 15.30 -5.88
CA ASP A 151 -17.75 15.27 -7.32
C ASP A 151 -17.52 16.67 -7.88
N SER A 152 -18.29 17.67 -7.42
CA SER A 152 -18.14 19.05 -7.89
C SER A 152 -16.79 19.64 -7.51
N PHE A 153 -16.29 19.34 -6.31
CA PHE A 153 -15.00 19.76 -5.81
C PHE A 153 -13.85 19.27 -6.71
N TRP A 154 -13.81 17.97 -7.01
CA TRP A 154 -12.77 17.40 -7.87
C TRP A 154 -12.90 17.85 -9.32
N ASN A 155 -14.11 17.89 -9.86
CA ASN A 155 -14.35 18.38 -11.23
C ASN A 155 -13.93 19.85 -11.39
N ASP A 156 -14.16 20.69 -10.38
CA ASP A 156 -13.69 22.07 -10.37
C ASP A 156 -12.17 22.15 -10.33
N GLY A 157 -11.51 21.33 -9.51
CA GLY A 157 -10.05 21.21 -9.48
C GLY A 157 -9.46 20.82 -10.84
N ILE A 158 -10.01 19.77 -11.44
CA ILE A 158 -9.64 19.30 -12.79
C ILE A 158 -9.85 20.39 -13.83
N ARG A 159 -10.99 21.09 -13.80
CA ARG A 159 -11.31 22.17 -14.76
C ARG A 159 -10.34 23.34 -14.62
N LYS A 160 -10.03 23.76 -13.39
CA LYS A 160 -9.07 24.84 -13.12
C LYS A 160 -7.68 24.44 -13.61
N LEU A 161 -7.25 23.21 -13.31
CA LEU A 161 -5.98 22.68 -13.76
C LEU A 161 -5.88 22.60 -15.29
N GLY A 162 -6.96 22.21 -15.98
CA GLY A 162 -7.01 22.17 -17.45
C GLY A 162 -6.87 23.53 -18.14
N LYS A 163 -7.11 24.65 -17.44
CA LYS A 163 -6.87 26.00 -17.97
C LYS A 163 -5.41 26.43 -17.87
N MET A 164 -4.62 25.78 -17.02
CA MET A 164 -3.19 26.05 -16.89
C MET A 164 -2.45 25.39 -18.05
N PRO A 165 -1.45 26.05 -18.67
CA PRO A 165 -0.64 25.43 -19.70
C PRO A 165 0.07 24.19 -19.13
N LEU A 166 0.28 23.18 -19.97
CA LEU A 166 1.00 21.97 -19.52
C LEU A 166 2.42 22.32 -19.04
N ASP A 167 3.08 23.27 -19.72
CA ASP A 167 4.48 23.65 -19.51
C ASP A 167 5.36 22.40 -19.28
N ALA A 168 5.24 21.46 -20.22
CA ALA A 168 5.91 20.17 -20.12
C ALA A 168 7.41 20.35 -20.33
N LYS A 169 8.19 19.98 -19.32
CA LYS A 169 9.66 19.94 -19.40
C LYS A 169 10.10 18.50 -19.37
N MET A 170 10.86 18.09 -20.39
CA MET A 170 11.24 16.71 -20.61
C MET A 170 12.75 16.65 -20.84
N GLU A 171 13.42 15.82 -20.05
CA GLU A 171 14.87 15.63 -20.06
C GLU A 171 15.15 14.14 -20.34
N SER A 172 15.93 13.84 -21.36
CA SER A 172 16.32 12.45 -21.67
C SER A 172 17.19 11.87 -20.55
N ILE A 173 17.05 10.57 -20.31
CA ILE A 173 17.86 9.81 -19.35
C ILE A 173 18.61 8.71 -20.12
N PRO A 174 19.79 9.00 -20.69
CA PRO A 174 20.52 8.06 -21.55
C PRO A 174 20.87 6.74 -20.87
N GLU A 175 21.19 6.78 -19.57
CA GLU A 175 21.49 5.58 -18.75
C GLU A 175 20.31 4.58 -18.66
N TYR A 176 19.07 5.04 -18.90
CA TYR A 176 17.88 4.20 -18.96
C TYR A 176 17.24 4.16 -20.36
N SER A 177 18.01 4.45 -21.40
CA SER A 177 17.56 4.40 -22.79
C SER A 177 18.40 3.41 -23.61
N ASP A 178 17.77 2.69 -24.53
CA ASP A 178 18.40 1.75 -25.46
C ASP A 178 17.55 1.58 -26.73
N ASP A 179 17.94 0.66 -27.62
CA ASP A 179 17.20 0.37 -28.86
C ASP A 179 15.76 -0.14 -28.62
N GLY A 180 15.41 -0.49 -27.38
CA GLY A 180 14.08 -0.93 -26.99
C GLY A 180 13.20 0.18 -26.45
N ALA A 181 13.78 1.19 -25.80
CA ALA A 181 13.05 2.22 -25.07
C ALA A 181 13.84 3.53 -24.93
N GLN A 182 13.14 4.65 -25.05
CA GLN A 182 13.64 5.95 -24.58
C GLN A 182 13.03 6.30 -23.22
N SER A 183 13.88 6.67 -22.26
CA SER A 183 13.44 7.11 -20.92
C SER A 183 13.70 8.59 -20.71
N PHE A 184 12.76 9.25 -20.03
CA PHE A 184 12.78 10.67 -19.75
C PHE A 184 12.40 10.94 -18.31
N LYS A 185 12.93 12.04 -17.77
CA LYS A 185 12.33 12.76 -16.65
C LYS A 185 11.39 13.79 -17.25
N ILE A 186 10.12 13.76 -16.86
CA ILE A 186 9.13 14.74 -17.31
C ILE A 186 8.53 15.46 -16.11
N SER A 187 8.26 16.76 -16.27
CA SER A 187 7.47 17.53 -15.31
C SER A 187 6.42 18.38 -16.01
N LEU A 188 5.27 18.52 -15.37
CA LEU A 188 4.16 19.37 -15.82
C LEU A 188 3.90 20.44 -14.76
N GLN A 189 3.47 21.63 -15.19
CA GLN A 189 2.90 22.60 -14.25
C GLN A 189 1.67 21.99 -13.57
N ASN A 190 1.53 22.20 -12.26
CA ASN A 190 0.44 21.67 -11.45
C ASN A 190 -0.22 22.81 -10.64
N VAL A 191 -1.20 22.46 -9.80
CA VAL A 191 -1.90 23.43 -8.94
C VAL A 191 -0.95 24.26 -8.06
N ASP A 192 -1.40 25.46 -7.74
CA ASP A 192 -0.74 26.40 -6.81
C ASP A 192 0.70 26.78 -7.21
N GLY A 193 0.96 26.81 -8.53
CA GLY A 193 2.28 27.14 -9.09
C GLY A 193 3.33 26.04 -8.92
N SER A 194 2.96 24.89 -8.36
CA SER A 194 3.86 23.75 -8.20
C SER A 194 4.09 23.00 -9.51
N ARG A 195 5.00 22.02 -9.49
CA ARG A 195 5.18 21.05 -10.57
C ARG A 195 4.89 19.65 -10.08
N ILE A 196 4.48 18.78 -10.99
CA ILE A 196 4.38 17.33 -10.77
C ILE A 196 5.39 16.64 -11.69
N TYR A 197 6.04 15.58 -11.21
CA TYR A 197 7.15 14.91 -11.89
C TYR A 197 6.82 13.44 -12.17
N ALA A 198 7.41 12.88 -13.22
CA ALA A 198 7.36 11.45 -13.49
C ALA A 198 8.61 11.01 -14.25
N TYR A 199 8.94 9.73 -14.15
CA TYR A 199 9.70 9.09 -15.23
C TYR A 199 8.72 8.65 -16.32
N LEU A 200 9.13 8.78 -17.58
CA LEU A 200 8.38 8.41 -18.77
C LEU A 200 9.25 7.50 -19.63
N GLY A 201 8.74 6.32 -20.00
CA GLY A 201 9.34 5.40 -20.95
C GLY A 201 8.49 5.31 -22.22
N ILE A 202 9.11 5.41 -23.39
CA ILE A 202 8.47 5.33 -24.70
C ILE A 202 9.08 4.16 -25.47
N PRO A 203 8.27 3.22 -26.03
CA PRO A 203 8.79 2.12 -26.84
C PRO A 203 9.46 2.58 -28.14
N GLU A 204 10.58 1.96 -28.49
CA GLU A 204 11.28 2.18 -29.77
C GLU A 204 11.25 0.95 -30.68
N LYS A 205 11.20 -0.25 -30.08
CA LYS A 205 11.35 -1.52 -30.83
C LYS A 205 10.21 -1.81 -31.82
N ARG A 206 9.03 -1.23 -31.60
CA ARG A 206 7.83 -1.47 -32.43
C ARG A 206 7.11 -0.14 -32.72
N PRO A 207 6.45 0.00 -33.87
CA PRO A 207 5.73 1.23 -34.19
C PRO A 207 4.48 1.40 -33.31
N PRO A 208 4.04 2.66 -33.07
CA PRO A 208 2.77 2.96 -32.40
C PRO A 208 1.56 2.39 -33.17
N PRO A 209 0.40 2.28 -32.52
CA PRO A 209 0.09 2.81 -31.20
C PRO A 209 0.42 1.88 -30.02
N PHE A 210 0.54 2.47 -28.83
CA PHE A 210 0.91 1.77 -27.60
C PHE A 210 -0.15 1.89 -26.50
N PRO A 211 -0.34 0.85 -25.67
CA PRO A 211 -1.04 0.99 -24.40
C PRO A 211 -0.22 1.83 -23.41
N VAL A 212 -0.85 2.38 -22.38
CA VAL A 212 -0.21 3.12 -21.29
C VAL A 212 -0.23 2.30 -20.00
N HIS A 213 0.89 2.27 -19.28
CA HIS A 213 0.99 1.72 -17.93
C HIS A 213 1.52 2.77 -16.95
N VAL A 214 0.67 3.19 -16.02
CA VAL A 214 0.97 4.17 -14.98
C VAL A 214 1.20 3.46 -13.66
N LEU A 215 2.34 3.73 -13.03
CA LEU A 215 2.66 3.33 -11.66
C LEU A 215 2.64 4.54 -10.74
N ILE A 216 1.95 4.41 -9.62
CA ILE A 216 1.97 5.37 -8.51
C ILE A 216 2.73 4.73 -7.34
N PRO A 217 3.77 5.39 -6.80
CA PRO A 217 4.60 4.83 -5.74
C PRO A 217 3.83 4.73 -4.41
N GLY A 218 4.27 3.81 -3.56
CA GLY A 218 3.87 3.80 -2.15
C GLY A 218 4.45 4.99 -1.37
N ALA A 219 4.07 5.10 -0.10
CA ALA A 219 4.55 6.15 0.78
C ALA A 219 6.08 6.14 0.87
N GLY A 220 6.70 7.31 0.73
CA GLY A 220 8.15 7.45 0.63
C GLY A 220 8.54 8.64 -0.24
N VAL A 221 9.81 8.67 -0.63
CA VAL A 221 10.40 9.73 -1.47
C VAL A 221 9.83 9.82 -2.89
N GLY A 222 9.03 8.84 -3.34
CA GLY A 222 8.52 8.74 -4.70
C GLY A 222 9.29 7.71 -5.56
N PRO A 223 9.28 7.85 -6.90
CA PRO A 223 10.00 6.98 -7.82
C PRO A 223 11.50 6.95 -7.51
N LYS A 224 12.10 5.75 -7.45
CA LYS A 224 13.52 5.60 -7.08
C LYS A 224 14.50 5.59 -8.26
N SER A 225 14.02 5.17 -9.43
CA SER A 225 14.80 5.12 -10.68
C SER A 225 13.87 5.03 -11.89
N ALA A 226 14.42 5.28 -13.08
CA ALA A 226 13.70 5.13 -14.36
C ALA A 226 13.71 3.68 -14.89
N GLN A 227 14.33 2.71 -14.20
CA GLN A 227 14.41 1.32 -14.66
C GLN A 227 13.02 0.72 -14.97
N TRP A 228 12.04 0.97 -14.10
CA TRP A 228 10.70 0.42 -14.29
C TRP A 228 10.04 0.92 -15.59
N VAL A 229 10.22 2.21 -15.93
CA VAL A 229 9.62 2.74 -17.17
C VAL A 229 10.35 2.22 -18.41
N LYS A 230 11.68 2.06 -18.34
CA LYS A 230 12.48 1.40 -19.38
C LYS A 230 11.99 -0.02 -19.64
N ASP A 231 11.80 -0.81 -18.59
CA ASP A 231 11.40 -2.22 -18.71
C ASP A 231 10.02 -2.40 -19.37
N TRP A 232 9.06 -1.52 -19.05
CA TRP A 232 7.72 -1.56 -19.64
C TRP A 232 7.67 -0.97 -21.05
N ALA A 233 8.47 0.07 -21.32
CA ALA A 233 8.66 0.60 -22.67
C ALA A 233 9.30 -0.45 -23.60
N GLY A 234 10.31 -1.18 -23.14
CA GLY A 234 10.90 -2.29 -23.90
C GLY A 234 9.93 -3.46 -24.16
N LYS A 235 8.86 -3.58 -23.36
CA LYS A 235 7.72 -4.51 -23.58
C LYS A 235 6.61 -3.91 -24.45
N GLY A 236 6.76 -2.67 -24.89
CA GLY A 236 5.85 -2.02 -25.83
C GLY A 236 4.74 -1.17 -25.20
N ALA A 237 4.86 -0.76 -23.94
CA ALA A 237 3.89 0.14 -23.31
C ALA A 237 4.51 1.52 -23.05
N ILE A 238 3.78 2.61 -23.28
CA ILE A 238 4.15 3.91 -22.73
C ILE A 238 4.06 3.79 -21.21
N ALA A 239 5.18 3.95 -20.52
CA ALA A 239 5.27 3.71 -19.09
C ALA A 239 5.44 5.03 -18.33
N LEU A 240 4.62 5.29 -17.32
CA LEU A 240 4.73 6.45 -16.45
C LEU A 240 4.92 6.01 -15.00
N ASN A 241 5.93 6.52 -14.32
CA ASN A 241 6.09 6.36 -12.87
C ASN A 241 5.98 7.73 -12.21
N VAL A 242 4.78 8.04 -11.70
CA VAL A 242 4.37 9.40 -11.33
C VAL A 242 4.74 9.68 -9.88
N ALA A 243 5.48 10.77 -9.64
CA ALA A 243 5.79 11.22 -8.29
C ALA A 243 4.55 11.80 -7.59
N VAL A 244 4.48 11.64 -6.27
CA VAL A 244 3.39 12.20 -5.46
C VAL A 244 3.76 13.54 -4.82
N HIS A 245 5.03 13.91 -4.82
CA HIS A 245 5.59 15.13 -4.21
C HIS A 245 5.83 16.24 -5.23
N SER A 246 6.17 17.45 -4.74
CA SER A 246 6.44 18.66 -5.53
C SER A 246 7.92 18.88 -5.85
N PHE A 247 8.82 18.13 -5.24
CA PHE A 247 10.24 18.23 -5.53
C PHE A 247 10.64 17.41 -6.75
N ASP A 248 11.68 17.88 -7.43
CA ASP A 248 12.22 17.24 -8.62
C ASP A 248 12.86 15.87 -8.28
N ILE A 249 12.44 14.83 -9.00
CA ILE A 249 12.91 13.44 -8.84
C ILE A 249 14.33 13.19 -9.41
N GLY A 250 14.88 14.16 -10.14
CA GLY A 250 16.25 14.13 -10.66
C GLY A 250 17.28 14.82 -9.77
N LEU A 251 16.88 15.35 -8.60
CA LEU A 251 17.83 15.93 -7.65
C LEU A 251 18.79 14.86 -7.10
N PRO A 252 19.99 15.25 -6.63
CA PRO A 252 20.87 14.37 -5.89
C PRO A 252 20.13 13.70 -4.72
N ARG A 253 20.46 12.43 -4.46
CA ARG A 253 19.74 11.62 -3.48
C ARG A 253 19.62 12.28 -2.10
N GLY A 254 20.71 12.89 -1.62
CA GLY A 254 20.73 13.60 -0.34
C GLY A 254 19.74 14.76 -0.26
N GLU A 255 19.58 15.53 -1.36
CA GLU A 255 18.62 16.63 -1.42
C GLU A 255 17.17 16.13 -1.45
N ILE A 256 16.90 15.02 -2.14
CA ILE A 256 15.58 14.36 -2.13
C ILE A 256 15.24 13.90 -0.71
N ASP A 257 16.19 13.22 -0.04
CA ASP A 257 15.99 12.70 1.31
C ASP A 257 15.80 13.85 2.32
N GLU A 258 16.50 14.99 2.16
CA GLU A 258 16.30 16.19 2.98
C GLU A 258 14.89 16.80 2.79
N LYS A 259 14.47 16.99 1.53
CA LYS A 259 13.13 17.53 1.20
C LYS A 259 12.03 16.61 1.71
N TYR A 260 12.20 15.29 1.54
CA TYR A 260 11.25 14.31 2.08
C TYR A 260 11.24 14.30 3.61
N GLY A 261 12.41 14.43 4.25
CA GLY A 261 12.50 14.58 5.70
C GLY A 261 11.77 15.83 6.21
N HIS A 262 11.89 16.95 5.51
CA HIS A 262 11.13 18.17 5.81
C HIS A 262 9.61 17.93 5.69
N PHE A 263 9.17 17.33 4.57
CA PHE A 263 7.78 16.93 4.35
C PHE A 263 7.25 16.05 5.50
N CYS A 264 8.01 15.05 5.93
CA CYS A 264 7.59 14.16 7.01
C CYS A 264 7.37 14.89 8.35
N ARG A 265 8.17 15.93 8.62
CA ARG A 265 8.07 16.72 9.86
C ARG A 265 6.97 17.76 9.82
N MET A 266 6.76 18.38 8.67
CA MET A 266 5.95 19.60 8.56
C MET A 266 4.62 19.39 7.83
N GLU A 267 4.53 18.39 6.95
CA GLU A 267 3.48 18.34 5.93
C GLU A 267 2.65 17.05 5.95
N THR A 268 3.04 16.00 6.67
CA THR A 268 2.36 14.67 6.65
C THR A 268 0.84 14.72 6.86
N TYR A 269 0.33 15.75 7.56
CA TYR A 269 -1.10 16.03 7.75
C TYR A 269 -1.47 17.49 7.43
N ALA A 270 -0.71 18.15 6.56
CA ALA A 270 -0.99 19.52 6.17
C ALA A 270 -2.36 19.65 5.51
N GLY A 271 -3.08 20.71 5.88
CA GLY A 271 -4.37 21.06 5.31
C GLY A 271 -5.53 20.14 5.70
N VAL A 272 -5.41 19.31 6.75
CA VAL A 272 -6.54 18.45 7.21
C VAL A 272 -7.81 19.23 7.54
N THR A 273 -7.70 20.49 7.96
CA THR A 273 -8.84 21.37 8.25
C THR A 273 -9.30 22.20 7.04
N ASN A 274 -8.59 22.14 5.91
CA ASN A 274 -8.91 22.88 4.69
C ASN A 274 -8.69 21.99 3.47
N ARG A 275 -9.78 21.49 2.88
CA ARG A 275 -9.75 20.62 1.70
C ARG A 275 -8.93 21.15 0.51
N GLU A 276 -8.85 22.46 0.32
CA GLU A 276 -8.06 23.06 -0.77
C GLU A 276 -6.55 23.03 -0.47
N ALA A 277 -6.18 23.01 0.81
CA ALA A 277 -4.80 22.90 1.28
C ALA A 277 -4.40 21.45 1.61
N TYR A 278 -5.33 20.49 1.54
CA TYR A 278 -5.06 19.11 1.91
C TYR A 278 -4.00 18.51 0.99
N ILE A 279 -2.99 17.90 1.62
CA ILE A 279 -1.77 17.43 0.96
C ILE A 279 -2.00 16.59 -0.30
N PHE A 280 -2.95 15.65 -0.27
CA PHE A 280 -3.20 14.76 -1.39
C PHE A 280 -3.97 15.41 -2.54
N ARG A 281 -4.63 16.56 -2.32
CA ARG A 281 -5.32 17.27 -3.40
C ARG A 281 -4.37 17.57 -4.56
N ARG A 282 -3.18 18.09 -4.24
CA ARG A 282 -2.13 18.39 -5.22
C ARG A 282 -1.70 17.12 -5.97
N SER A 283 -1.47 16.02 -5.25
CA SER A 283 -1.00 14.76 -5.82
C SER A 283 -2.06 14.13 -6.73
N ILE A 284 -3.31 14.05 -6.29
CA ILE A 284 -4.44 13.49 -7.04
C ILE A 284 -4.64 14.28 -8.34
N LEU A 285 -4.70 15.61 -8.27
CA LEU A 285 -4.83 16.46 -9.44
C LEU A 285 -3.61 16.36 -10.39
N GLY A 286 -2.41 16.23 -9.85
CA GLY A 286 -1.19 16.01 -10.64
C GLY A 286 -1.17 14.67 -11.36
N ILE A 287 -1.67 13.61 -10.72
CA ILE A 287 -1.80 12.26 -11.31
C ILE A 287 -2.82 12.29 -12.45
N ASP A 288 -4.00 12.87 -12.25
CA ASP A 288 -5.00 13.06 -13.32
C ASP A 288 -4.39 13.80 -14.52
N ARG A 289 -3.60 14.85 -14.26
CA ARG A 289 -2.93 15.61 -15.32
C ARG A 289 -1.93 14.77 -16.12
N PHE A 290 -1.17 13.89 -15.48
CA PHE A 290 -0.26 12.98 -16.17
C PHE A 290 -1.00 11.91 -16.98
N ILE A 291 -2.10 11.38 -16.45
CA ILE A 291 -2.95 10.42 -17.18
C ILE A 291 -3.52 11.10 -18.43
N LYS A 292 -4.00 12.34 -18.32
CA LYS A 292 -4.47 13.14 -19.47
C LYS A 292 -3.36 13.47 -20.45
N TYR A 293 -2.17 13.80 -19.97
CA TYR A 293 -1.00 13.98 -20.82
C TYR A 293 -0.72 12.71 -21.63
N ALA A 294 -0.72 11.53 -20.99
CA ALA A 294 -0.51 10.24 -21.67
C ALA A 294 -1.61 9.94 -22.69
N ALA A 295 -2.88 10.16 -22.31
CA ALA A 295 -4.03 9.93 -23.16
C ALA A 295 -4.11 10.87 -24.38
N ALA A 296 -3.44 12.03 -24.32
CA ALA A 296 -3.37 12.99 -25.42
C ALA A 296 -2.15 12.78 -26.34
N ARG A 297 -1.27 11.82 -26.03
CA ARG A 297 -0.11 11.56 -26.88
C ARG A 297 -0.52 10.95 -28.22
N PRO A 298 0.15 11.31 -29.33
CA PRO A 298 -0.18 10.77 -30.65
C PRO A 298 0.17 9.28 -30.83
N ASP A 299 1.04 8.74 -29.98
CA ASP A 299 1.47 7.34 -29.99
C ASP A 299 0.67 6.45 -29.02
N PHE A 300 -0.34 6.98 -28.33
CA PHE A 300 -1.28 6.21 -27.52
C PHE A 300 -2.34 5.51 -28.39
N ASP A 301 -2.75 4.29 -28.01
CA ASP A 301 -3.75 3.49 -28.73
C ASP A 301 -5.20 3.94 -28.58
N GLY A 302 -5.44 4.99 -27.80
CA GLY A 302 -6.78 5.54 -27.60
C GLY A 302 -7.71 4.67 -26.75
N ARG A 303 -7.24 3.53 -26.22
CA ARG A 303 -8.10 2.52 -25.59
C ARG A 303 -7.59 1.96 -24.27
N HIS A 304 -6.30 1.69 -24.11
CA HIS A 304 -5.79 0.91 -22.99
C HIS A 304 -4.88 1.72 -22.07
N ILE A 305 -5.41 2.13 -20.91
CA ILE A 305 -4.63 2.71 -19.81
C ILE A 305 -4.78 1.80 -18.59
N VAL A 306 -3.65 1.35 -18.05
CA VAL A 306 -3.58 0.65 -16.77
C VAL A 306 -2.97 1.58 -15.75
N VAL A 307 -3.65 1.80 -14.62
CA VAL A 307 -3.13 2.55 -13.47
C VAL A 307 -2.99 1.58 -12.32
N GLY A 308 -1.81 1.53 -11.72
CA GLY A 308 -1.49 0.61 -10.64
C GLY A 308 -0.61 1.24 -9.56
N GLY A 309 -0.62 0.62 -8.39
CA GLY A 309 0.18 1.02 -7.24
C GLY A 309 -0.06 0.09 -6.07
N SER A 310 0.72 0.26 -5.00
CA SER A 310 0.56 -0.49 -3.76
C SER A 310 0.54 0.45 -2.56
N SER A 311 -0.19 0.09 -1.50
CA SER A 311 -0.35 0.93 -0.29
C SER A 311 -0.90 2.32 -0.66
N GLN A 312 -0.19 3.41 -0.34
CA GLN A 312 -0.54 4.77 -0.78
C GLN A 312 -0.79 4.85 -2.30
N GLY A 313 0.09 4.27 -3.10
CA GLY A 313 -0.06 4.28 -4.56
C GLY A 313 -1.27 3.47 -5.03
N GLY A 314 -1.65 2.42 -4.29
CA GLY A 314 -2.87 1.67 -4.55
C GLY A 314 -4.11 2.49 -4.25
N GLY A 315 -4.12 3.22 -3.11
CA GLY A 315 -5.19 4.16 -2.77
C GLY A 315 -5.34 5.27 -3.82
N LEU A 316 -4.23 5.85 -4.28
CA LEU A 316 -4.23 6.87 -5.32
C LEU A 316 -4.60 6.32 -6.72
N ALA A 317 -4.36 5.04 -7.00
CA ALA A 317 -4.77 4.41 -8.26
C ALA A 317 -6.28 4.11 -8.32
N LEU A 318 -6.93 3.98 -7.15
CA LEU A 318 -8.38 3.77 -7.05
C LEU A 318 -9.19 5.06 -7.27
N ILE A 319 -8.56 6.21 -7.02
CA ILE A 319 -9.14 7.56 -7.18
C ILE A 319 -9.00 7.97 -8.64
#